data_AF-A0A1I5BTV4-F1
#
_entry.id   AF-A0A1I5BTV4-F1
#
_cell.length_a   1.000
_cell.length_b   1.000
_cell.length_c   1.000
_cell.angle_alpha   90.00
_cell.angle_beta   90.00
_cell.angle_gamma   90.00
#
_symmetry.space_group_name_H-M   'P 1'
#
loop_
_entity.id
_entity.type
_entity.pdbx_description
1 polymer ?
#
loop_
_entity_poly.entity_id
_entity_poly.type
_entity_poly.pdbx_seq_one_letter_code
_entity_poly.pdbx_strand_id
1 'polypeptide(L)' 'MWTRFARLFIIKTKFEAFLVIYGLALGAVERGMHYLQQYPGYGGWMLFAACPIAVFMAGGRIIDSVDPALSS' A
#
# COMPACT_ATOMS: atom_id res chain seq x y z
N MET A 1 2.24 23.69 -10.84
CA MET A 1 1.04 23.10 -10.18
C MET A 1 1.28 21.66 -9.68
N TRP A 2 2.03 20.82 -10.41
CA TRP A 2 2.39 19.44 -10.01
C TRP A 2 3.23 19.32 -8.73
N THR A 3 3.99 20.35 -8.36
CA THR A 3 4.82 20.39 -7.16
C THR A 3 4.01 20.35 -5.85
N ARG A 4 2.74 20.78 -5.84
CA ARG A 4 1.91 20.73 -4.61
C ARG A 4 1.39 19.32 -4.33
N PHE A 5 1.04 18.56 -5.37
CA PHE A 5 0.66 17.15 -5.24
C PHE A 5 1.84 16.31 -4.76
N ALA A 6 3.05 16.58 -5.26
CA ALA A 6 4.26 15.91 -4.80
C ALA A 6 4.56 16.14 -3.30
N ARG A 7 4.11 17.26 -2.72
CA ARG A 7 4.27 17.54 -1.28
C ARG A 7 3.33 16.75 -0.38
N LEU A 8 2.21 16.23 -0.89
CA LEU A 8 1.37 15.27 -0.15
C LEU A 8 2.04 13.89 -0.04
N PHE A 9 2.97 13.57 -0.95
CA PHE A 9 3.78 12.34 -0.89
C PHE A 9 5.07 12.52 -0.08
N ILE A 10 5.28 13.69 0.53
CA ILE A 10 6.32 13.87 1.55
C ILE A 10 5.71 13.41 2.86
N ILE A 11 5.88 12.13 3.17
CA ILE A 11 5.44 11.56 4.44
C ILE A 11 6.31 12.14 5.55
N LYS A 12 5.72 12.94 6.44
CA LYS A 12 6.44 13.61 7.55
C LYS A 12 6.23 12.91 8.88
N THR A 13 5.14 12.14 9.00
CA THR A 13 4.74 11.51 10.26
C THR A 13 4.42 10.04 10.06
N LYS A 14 4.58 9.25 11.14
CA LYS A 14 4.20 7.83 11.14
C LYS A 14 2.70 7.66 10.82
N PHE A 15 1.85 8.60 11.22
CA PHE A 15 0.41 8.58 10.93
C PHE A 15 0.10 8.73 9.44
N GLU A 16 0.79 9.63 8.73
CA GLU A 16 0.64 9.77 7.27
C GLU A 16 1.09 8.51 6.52
N ALA A 17 2.17 7.85 6.98
CA ALA A 17 2.59 6.56 6.42
C ALA A 17 1.47 5.52 6.54
N PHE A 18 0.88 5.37 7.72
CA PHE A 18 -0.23 4.43 7.93
C PHE A 18 -1.47 4.79 7.09
N LEU A 19 -1.79 6.07 6.93
CA LEU A 19 -2.93 6.52 6.12
C LEU A 19 -2.73 6.19 4.63
N VAL A 20 -1.51 6.35 4.11
CA VAL A 20 -1.16 5.97 2.73
C VAL A 20 -1.22 4.45 2.56
N ILE A 21 -0.63 3.67 3.47
CA ILE A 21 -0.65 2.20 3.41
C ILE A 21 -2.09 1.68 3.47
N TYR A 22 -2.93 2.29 4.32
CA TYR A 22 -4.34 1.96 4.43
C TYR A 22 -5.10 2.24 3.12
N GLY A 23 -4.88 3.40 2.49
CA GLY A 23 -5.48 3.72 1.20
C GLY A 23 -5.05 2.77 0.08
N LEU A 24 -3.76 2.41 0.04
CA LEU A 24 -3.22 1.42 -0.91
C LEU A 24 -3.83 0.03 -0.68
N ALA A 25 -3.95 -0.39 0.58
CA ALA A 25 -4.56 -1.67 0.95
C ALA A 25 -6.04 -1.73 0.55
N LEU A 26 -6.82 -0.67 0.84
CA LEU A 26 -8.23 -0.61 0.51
C LEU A 26 -8.46 -0.76 -1.01
N GLY A 27 -7.72 0.01 -1.82
CA GLY A 27 -7.83 -0.07 -3.28
C GLY A 27 -7.34 -1.41 -3.86
N ALA A 28 -6.33 -2.02 -3.25
CA ALA A 28 -5.85 -3.35 -3.64
C ALA A 28 -6.87 -4.44 -3.33
N VAL A 29 -7.59 -4.36 -2.21
CA VAL A 29 -8.65 -5.30 -1.84
C VAL A 29 -9.88 -5.14 -2.74
N GLU A 30 -10.34 -3.93 -3.03
CA GLU A 30 -11.47 -3.71 -3.97
C GLU A 30 -11.16 -4.26 -5.37
N ARG A 31 -9.96 -3.99 -5.89
CA ARG A 31 -9.50 -4.55 -7.17
C ARG A 31 -9.37 -6.08 -7.10
N GLY A 32 -8.81 -6.57 -6.00
CA GLY A 32 -8.71 -7.99 -5.69
C GLY A 32 -10.05 -8.72 -5.75
N MET A 33 -11.07 -8.16 -5.12
CA MET A 33 -12.43 -8.73 -5.11
C MET A 33 -13.02 -8.79 -6.53
N HIS A 34 -12.74 -7.80 -7.36
CA HIS A 34 -13.13 -7.80 -8.77
C HIS A 34 -12.48 -8.97 -9.53
N TYR A 35 -11.21 -9.28 -9.28
CA TYR A 35 -10.54 -10.44 -9.86
C TYR A 35 -11.15 -11.77 -9.40
N LEU A 36 -11.62 -11.84 -8.15
CA LEU A 36 -12.31 -13.02 -7.61
C LEU A 36 -13.67 -13.27 -8.28
N GLN A 37 -14.37 -12.20 -8.66
CA GLN A 37 -15.66 -12.29 -9.36
C GLN A 37 -15.49 -12.67 -10.84
N GLN A 38 -14.44 -12.16 -11.48
CA GLN A 38 -14.24 -12.33 -12.92
C GLN A 38 -13.52 -13.64 -13.28
N TYR A 39 -12.74 -14.20 -12.35
CA TYR A 39 -12.06 -15.49 -12.52
C TYR A 39 -12.34 -16.41 -11.32
N PRO A 40 -13.46 -17.15 -11.32
CA PRO A 40 -13.76 -18.11 -10.27
C PRO A 40 -12.77 -19.27 -10.33
N GLY A 41 -11.85 -19.34 -9.36
CA GLY A 41 -10.85 -20.40 -9.25
C GLY A 41 -9.66 -20.06 -8.37
N TYR A 42 -8.68 -20.98 -8.31
CA TYR A 42 -7.46 -20.83 -7.50
C TYR A 42 -6.57 -19.66 -7.95
N GLY A 43 -6.61 -19.32 -9.25
CA GLY A 43 -5.87 -18.20 -9.84
C GLY A 43 -6.35 -16.82 -9.34
N GLY A 44 -7.66 -16.65 -9.16
CA GLY A 44 -8.24 -15.42 -8.60
C GLY A 44 -7.78 -15.17 -7.15
N TRP A 45 -7.72 -16.23 -6.34
CA TRP A 45 -7.21 -16.17 -4.97
C TRP A 45 -5.71 -15.87 -4.90
N MET A 46 -4.91 -16.42 -5.82
CA MET A 46 -3.47 -16.14 -5.86
C MET A 46 -3.19 -14.69 -6.26
N LEU A 47 -3.94 -14.15 -7.24
CA LEU A 47 -3.87 -12.75 -7.64
C LEU A 47 -4.41 -11.82 -6.53
N PHE A 48 -5.48 -12.23 -5.85
CA PHE A 48 -6.03 -11.54 -4.69
C PHE A 48 -5.03 -11.44 -3.56
N ALA A 49 -4.30 -12.53 -3.25
CA ALA A 49 -3.30 -12.56 -2.18
C ALA A 49 -2.02 -11.80 -2.54
N ALA A 50 -1.62 -11.80 -3.82
CA ALA A 50 -0.43 -11.07 -4.28
C ALA A 50 -0.54 -9.54 -4.05
N CYS A 51 -1.74 -8.98 -4.23
CA CYS A 51 -2.02 -7.56 -4.03
C CYS A 51 -1.69 -7.03 -2.61
N PRO A 52 -2.26 -7.57 -1.52
CA PRO A 52 -1.94 -7.16 -0.16
C PRO A 52 -0.50 -7.52 0.22
N ILE A 53 0.09 -8.62 -0.26
CA ILE A 53 1.50 -8.94 -0.01
C ILE A 53 2.42 -7.83 -0.57
N ALA A 54 2.14 -7.35 -1.78
CA ALA A 54 2.87 -6.21 -2.35
C ALA A 54 2.69 -4.92 -1.52
N VAL A 55 1.48 -4.66 -1.03
CA VAL A 55 1.19 -3.50 -0.16
C VAL A 55 1.91 -3.61 1.18
N PHE A 56 2.03 -4.80 1.78
CA PHE A 56 2.78 -5.01 3.01
C PHE A 56 4.28 -4.76 2.82
N MET A 57 4.88 -5.25 1.73
CA MET A 57 6.29 -4.97 1.42
C MET A 57 6.54 -3.47 1.20
N ALA A 58 5.65 -2.79 0.47
CA ALA A 58 5.71 -1.35 0.26
C ALA A 58 5.51 -0.58 1.58
N GLY A 59 4.56 -1.02 2.42
CA GLY A 59 4.28 -0.41 3.72
C GLY A 59 5.45 -0.54 4.70
N GLY A 60 6.12 -1.69 4.73
CA GLY A 60 7.35 -1.87 5.51
C GLY A 60 8.43 -0.88 5.09
N ARG A 61 8.66 -0.69 3.78
CA ARG A 61 9.62 0.30 3.26
C ARG A 61 9.25 1.74 3.56
N ILE A 62 7.96 2.08 3.50
CA ILE A 62 7.48 3.43 3.84
C ILE A 62 7.73 3.68 5.33
N ILE A 63 7.35 2.75 6.21
CA ILE A 63 7.57 2.85 7.67
C ILE A 63 9.05 2.97 7.99
N ASP A 64 9.90 2.15 7.38
CA ASP A 64 11.36 2.18 7.55
C ASP A 64 11.95 3.53 7.11
N SER A 65 11.39 4.16 6.07
CA SER A 65 11.83 5.48 5.59
C SER A 65 11.35 6.63 6.48
N VAL A 66 10.31 6.45 7.30
CA VAL A 66 9.83 7.47 8.26
C VAL A 66 10.25 7.20 9.71
N ASP A 67 10.87 6.07 10.02
CA ASP A 67 11.42 5.80 11.34
C ASP A 67 12.88 6.30 11.45
N PRO A 68 13.18 7.33 12.26
CA PRO A 68 14.56 7.79 12.46
C PRO A 68 15.40 6.86 13.35
N ALA A 69 14.85 5.74 13.85
CA ALA A 69 15.50 4.90 14.86
C ALA A 69 16.78 4.16 14.40
N LEU A 70 17.21 4.32 13.15
CA LEU A 70 18.51 3.87 12.62
C LEU A 70 19.60 4.96 12.66
N SER A 71 19.44 6.01 13.49
CA SER A 71 20.49 6.98 13.81
C SER A 71 21.15 6.73 15.19
N SER A 72 21.34 5.47 15.58
CA SER A 72 22.21 5.07 16.70
C SER A 72 23.64 4.88 16.21
#